data_AF-R8N9X3-F1
#
_entry.id   AF-R8N9X3-F1
#
_cell.length_a   1.000
_cell.length_b   1.000
_cell.length_c   1.000
_cell.angle_alpha   90.00
_cell.angle_beta   90.00
_cell.angle_gamma   90.00
#
_symmetry.space_group_name_H-M   'P 1'
#
loop_
_entity.id
_entity.type
_entity.pdbx_description
1 polymer ?
#
loop_
_entity_poly.entity_id
_entity_poly.type
_entity_poly.pdbx_seq_one_letter_code
_entity_poly.pdbx_strand_id
1 'polypeptide(L)'
;MKILFLISFSLAQVFYIHKGKVLEVKIGEGDLGIAGTCFKALDKGKFLIGNYDNGEGIWYFSTFQTNLETGKAERIDQVKLSLEEGNIY
;
A
#
# COMPACT_ATOMS: atom_id res chain seq x y z
N MET A 1 0.18 -18.17 9.36
CA MET A 1 1.20 -17.26 9.98
C MET A 1 0.74 -15.83 9.74
N LYS A 2 0.56 -15.00 10.78
CA LYS A 2 0.03 -13.63 10.63
C LYS A 2 1.18 -12.65 10.35
N ILE A 3 1.14 -12.02 9.18
CA ILE A 3 1.95 -10.84 8.83
C ILE A 3 1.03 -9.64 9.04
N LEU A 4 1.53 -8.60 9.71
CA LEU A 4 0.74 -7.39 9.96
C LEU A 4 1.45 -6.21 9.30
N PHE A 5 0.69 -5.45 8.53
CA PHE A 5 1.08 -4.11 8.17
C PHE A 5 0.23 -3.12 8.95
N LEU A 6 0.86 -2.08 9.48
CA LEU A 6 0.19 -0.99 10.17
C LEU A 6 0.31 0.27 9.32
N ILE A 7 -0.81 0.95 9.07
CA ILE A 7 -0.80 2.28 8.48
C ILE A 7 -1.16 3.31 9.55
N SER A 8 -0.35 4.34 9.64
CA SER A 8 -0.72 5.59 10.27
C SER A 8 -1.18 6.57 9.19
N PHE A 9 -2.50 6.80 9.08
CA PHE A 9 -3.05 7.78 8.14
C PHE A 9 -2.72 9.22 8.54
N SER A 10 -2.49 9.49 9.82
CA SER A 10 -2.06 10.82 10.29
C SER A 10 -0.61 11.14 9.97
N LEU A 11 0.24 10.11 9.82
CA LEU A 11 1.66 10.25 9.51
C LEU A 11 2.02 9.81 8.09
N ALA A 12 1.06 9.28 7.32
CA ALA A 12 1.29 8.70 6.01
C ALA A 12 2.41 7.63 6.02
N GLN A 13 2.45 6.79 7.07
CA GLN A 13 3.51 5.80 7.28
C GLN A 13 2.97 4.37 7.24
N VAL A 14 3.79 3.46 6.67
CA VAL A 14 3.51 2.02 6.60
C VAL A 14 4.59 1.26 7.36
N PHE A 15 4.20 0.34 8.23
CA PHE A 15 5.13 -0.52 8.96
C PHE A 15 4.88 -1.99 8.63
N TYR A 16 5.94 -2.75 8.38
CA TYR A 16 5.93 -4.20 8.29
C TYR A 16 6.31 -4.81 9.64
N ILE A 17 5.42 -5.65 10.19
CA ILE A 17 5.62 -6.29 11.50
C ILE A 17 5.66 -7.81 11.32
N HIS A 18 6.78 -8.42 11.72
CA HIS A 18 6.98 -9.86 11.63
C HIS A 18 7.82 -10.40 12.79
N LYS A 19 7.27 -11.38 13.53
CA LYS A 19 7.94 -12.07 14.66
C LYS A 19 8.58 -11.10 15.67
N GLY A 20 7.86 -10.04 16.04
CA GLY A 20 8.34 -9.02 16.98
C GLY A 20 9.33 -8.01 16.41
N LYS A 21 9.69 -8.12 15.12
CA LYS A 21 10.47 -7.11 14.40
C LYS A 21 9.53 -6.13 13.71
N VAL A 22 9.90 -4.86 13.73
CA VAL A 22 9.18 -3.76 13.07
C VAL A 22 10.13 -3.11 12.08
N LEU A 23 9.65 -2.89 10.86
CA LEU A 23 10.37 -2.22 9.79
C LEU A 23 9.48 -1.13 9.21
N GLU A 24 9.96 0.11 9.19
CA GLU A 24 9.28 1.17 8.43
C GLU A 24 9.47 0.92 6.94
N VAL A 25 8.37 0.93 6.20
CA VAL A 25 8.35 0.73 4.76
C VAL A 25 8.38 2.09 4.07
N LYS A 26 9.41 2.31 3.26
CA LYS A 26 9.62 3.55 2.53
C LYS A 26 9.15 3.37 1.09
N ILE A 27 8.08 4.08 0.73
CA ILE A 27 7.56 4.18 -0.64
C ILE A 27 8.20 5.43 -1.28
N GLY A 28 8.63 5.36 -2.53
CA GLY A 28 9.38 6.44 -3.19
C GLY A 28 8.61 7.79 -3.28
N GLU A 29 9.35 8.90 -3.28
CA GLU A 29 8.82 10.29 -3.19
C GLU A 29 7.94 10.77 -4.37
N GLY A 30 7.83 9.99 -5.46
CA GLY A 30 6.90 10.29 -6.55
C GLY A 30 5.57 9.52 -6.46
N ASP A 31 5.46 8.63 -5.47
CA ASP A 31 4.56 7.48 -5.57
C ASP A 31 3.47 7.46 -4.52
N LEU A 32 3.26 8.56 -3.77
CA LEU A 32 2.03 8.96 -3.05
C LEU A 32 2.36 9.97 -1.93
N GLY A 33 1.74 11.16 -1.96
CA GLY A 33 1.23 11.70 -0.71
C GLY A 33 0.20 10.69 -0.23
N ILE A 34 0.53 9.84 0.74
CA ILE A 34 -0.30 8.70 1.14
C ILE A 34 -1.53 9.24 1.88
N ALA A 35 -2.49 9.76 1.12
CA ALA A 35 -3.90 9.71 1.41
C ALA A 35 -4.47 8.41 0.83
N GLY A 36 -3.81 7.28 1.14
CA GLY A 36 -4.33 5.95 0.88
C GLY A 36 -5.74 5.86 1.45
N THR A 37 -6.73 5.58 0.61
CA THR A 37 -8.11 5.43 1.08
C THR A 37 -8.37 4.02 1.61
N CYS A 38 -7.63 3.03 1.11
CA CYS A 38 -7.69 1.65 1.60
C CYS A 38 -6.35 0.94 1.44
N PHE A 39 -6.18 -0.15 2.20
CA PHE A 39 -4.96 -0.93 2.24
C PHE A 39 -5.21 -2.39 2.52
N LYS A 40 -4.39 -3.25 1.92
CA LYS A 40 -4.42 -4.69 2.14
C LYS A 40 -3.01 -5.26 2.24
N ALA A 41 -2.72 -5.88 3.37
CA ALA A 41 -1.53 -6.72 3.51
C ALA A 41 -1.67 -7.97 2.63
N LEU A 42 -0.63 -8.27 1.84
CA LEU A 42 -0.54 -9.49 1.05
C LEU A 42 0.59 -10.38 1.61
N ASP A 43 0.97 -11.43 0.89
CA ASP A 43 2.01 -12.34 1.31
C ASP A 43 3.42 -11.82 0.98
N LYS A 44 4.42 -12.33 1.72
CA LYS A 44 5.86 -12.17 1.39
C LYS A 44 6.33 -10.71 1.24
N GLY A 45 5.83 -9.82 2.10
CA GLY A 45 6.22 -8.40 2.07
C GLY A 45 5.55 -7.60 0.95
N LYS A 46 4.53 -8.16 0.30
CA LYS A 46 3.67 -7.42 -0.60
C LYS A 46 2.54 -6.75 0.15
N PHE A 47 2.10 -5.63 -0.38
CA PHE A 47 0.89 -4.96 0.06
C PHE A 47 0.28 -4.18 -1.09
N LEU A 48 -1.00 -3.87 -0.95
CA LEU A 48 -1.79 -3.12 -1.92
C LEU A 48 -2.33 -1.86 -1.27
N ILE A 49 -2.23 -0.73 -1.98
CA ILE A 49 -2.83 0.55 -1.61
C ILE A 49 -3.86 0.90 -2.68
N GLY A 50 -5.07 1.25 -2.26
CA GLY A 50 -6.09 1.82 -3.13
C GLY A 50 -6.25 3.31 -2.88
N ASN A 51 -6.27 4.07 -3.98
CA ASN A 51 -6.52 5.51 -3.99
C ASN A 51 -7.62 5.80 -4.99
N TYR A 52 -8.65 6.53 -4.59
CA TYR A 52 -9.65 7.02 -5.52
C TYR A 52 -9.29 8.44 -5.96
N ASP A 53 -9.16 8.65 -7.27
CA ASP A 53 -9.02 9.97 -7.86
C ASP A 53 -10.41 10.52 -8.21
N ASN A 54 -10.88 11.51 -7.45
CA ASN A 54 -12.17 12.15 -7.70
C ASN A 54 -12.20 12.98 -9.00
N GLY A 55 -11.05 13.46 -9.47
CA GLY A 55 -10.94 14.25 -10.71
C GLY A 55 -11.08 13.36 -11.95
N GLU A 56 -10.59 12.13 -11.88
CA GLU A 56 -10.71 11.15 -12.97
C GLU A 56 -11.90 10.21 -12.81
N GLY A 57 -12.45 10.09 -11.60
CA GLY A 57 -13.49 9.12 -11.27
C GLY A 57 -13.00 7.67 -11.22
N ILE A 58 -11.69 7.44 -11.02
CA ILE A 58 -11.01 6.15 -11.17
C ILE A 58 -10.34 5.73 -9.86
N TRP A 59 -10.46 4.45 -9.53
CA TRP A 59 -9.67 3.78 -8.51
C TRP A 59 -8.32 3.33 -9.04
N TYR A 60 -7.28 3.60 -8.27
CA TYR A 60 -5.90 3.18 -8.50
C TYR A 60 -5.49 2.19 -7.41
N PHE A 61 -5.48 0.90 -7.75
CA PHE A 61 -4.99 -0.16 -6.87
C PHE A 61 -3.56 -0.53 -7.24
N SER A 62 -2.59 -0.06 -6.45
CA SER A 62 -1.17 -0.28 -6.70
C SER A 62 -0.62 -1.33 -5.74
N THR A 63 0.04 -2.36 -6.29
CA THR A 63 0.71 -3.39 -5.50
C THR A 63 2.19 -3.06 -5.37
N PHE A 64 2.69 -3.12 -4.14
CA PHE A 64 4.08 -2.85 -3.82
C PHE A 64 4.76 -4.11 -3.27
N GLN A 65 6.04 -4.26 -3.57
CA GLN A 65 6.91 -5.27 -2.96
C GLN A 65 7.92 -4.55 -2.06
N THR A 66 7.90 -4.87 -0.77
CA THR A 66 8.94 -4.43 0.17
C THR A 66 10.17 -5.33 0.05
N ASN A 67 11.34 -4.72 -0.12
CA ASN A 67 12.62 -5.33 0.19
C ASN A 67 12.78 -5.34 1.72
N LEU A 68 12.68 -6.53 2.33
CA LEU A 68 12.67 -6.68 3.79
C LEU A 68 14.02 -6.44 4.48
N GLU A 69 15.11 -6.34 3.71
CA GLU A 69 16.44 -6.01 4.25
C GLU A 69 16.61 -4.49 4.36
N THR A 70 16.08 -3.74 3.39
CA THR A 70 16.28 -2.28 3.30
C THR A 70 15.05 -1.46 3.71
N GLY A 71 13.88 -2.09 3.79
CA GLY A 71 12.58 -1.42 4.03
C GLY A 71 12.04 -0.64 2.84
N LYS A 72 12.75 -0.60 1.70
CA LYS A 72 12.25 0.09 0.51
C LYS A 72 11.15 -0.73 -0.16
N ALA A 73 10.08 -0.08 -0.60
CA ALA A 73 9.02 -0.69 -1.38
C ALA A 73 8.91 -0.06 -2.77
N GLU A 74 8.73 -0.90 -3.77
CA GLU A 74 8.59 -0.51 -5.17
C GLU A 74 7.25 -1.01 -5.72
N ARG A 75 6.58 -0.20 -6.55
CA ARG A 75 5.36 -0.62 -7.23
C ARG A 75 5.70 -1.66 -8.28
N ILE A 76 5.08 -2.83 -8.16
CA ILE A 76 5.28 -3.95 -9.09
C ILE A 76 4.08 -4.17 -10.01
N ASP A 77 2.92 -3.60 -9.66
CA ASP A 77 1.69 -3.71 -10.45
C ASP A 77 0.73 -2.55 -10.15
N GLN A 78 -0.16 -2.25 -11.09
CA GLN A 78 -1.26 -1.31 -10.92
C GLN A 78 -2.49 -1.73 -11.72
N VAL A 79 -3.62 -1.78 -11.04
CA VAL A 79 -4.94 -1.97 -11.63
C VAL A 79 -5.73 -0.68 -11.50
N LYS A 80 -6.36 -0.25 -12.60
CA LYS A 80 -7.28 0.88 -12.64
C LYS A 80 -8.72 0.37 -12.79
N LEU A 81 -9.63 0.82 -11.93
CA LEU A 81 -11.03 0.40 -11.94
C LEU A 81 -11.96 1.61 -11.90
N SER A 82 -13.17 1.45 -12.43
CA SER A 82 -14.23 2.44 -12.22
C SER A 82 -14.62 2.55 -10.73
N LEU A 83 -15.37 3.59 -10.36
CA LEU A 83 -15.90 3.74 -9.00
C LEU A 83 -16.65 2.49 -8.51
N GLU A 84 -17.55 1.95 -9.35
CA GLU A 84 -18.40 0.81 -9.01
C GLU A 84 -17.58 -0.47 -8.82
N GLU A 85 -16.69 -0.78 -9.76
CA GLU A 85 -15.83 -1.97 -9.70
C GLU A 85 -14.83 -1.89 -8.54
N GLY A 86 -14.27 -0.71 -8.26
CA GLY A 86 -13.30 -0.54 -7.18
C GLY A 86 -13.92 -0.60 -5.78
N ASN A 87 -15.19 -0.25 -5.61
CA ASN A 87 -15.88 -0.34 -4.31
C ASN A 87 -16.09 -1.79 -3.84
N ILE A 88 -15.97 -2.79 -4.72
CA ILE A 88 -16.14 -4.22 -4.41
C ILE A 88 -14.83 -5.02 -4.47
N TYR A 89 -13.70 -4.38 -4.78
CA TYR A 89 -12.38 -5.00 -4.97
C TYR A 89 -11.62 -5.15 -3.63
#